data_AF-A0A316JZH7-F1
#
_entry.id   AF-A0A316JZH7-F1
#
_cell.length_a   1.000
_cell.length_b   1.000
_cell.length_c   1.000
_cell.angle_alpha   90.00
_cell.angle_beta   90.00
_cell.angle_gamma   90.00
#
_symmetry.space_group_name_H-M   'P 1'
#
loop_
_entity.id
_entity.type
_entity.pdbx_description
1 polymer ?
#
loop_
_entity_poly.entity_id
_entity_poly.type
_entity_poly.pdbx_seq_one_letter_code
_entity_poly.pdbx_strand_id
1 'polypeptide(L)' 'MRGIKLFFFFALILSVSAACNQPSVEDEVDEVCECIKNAESEAGRDVCMAKMKKISNKYAFDPEAAEDIKKRLKECAPK' A
#
# COMPACT_ATOMS: atom_id res chain seq x y z
N MET A 1 10.04 25.70 46.43
CA MET A 1 10.00 26.12 45.01
C MET A 1 11.16 25.45 44.27
N ARG A 2 10.86 24.97 43.04
CA ARG A 2 11.78 24.75 41.91
C ARG A 2 12.82 23.63 42.03
N GLY A 3 12.63 22.56 41.28
CA GLY A 3 13.71 21.60 40.98
C GLY A 3 13.29 20.38 40.18
N ILE A 4 12.09 19.84 40.39
CA ILE A 4 11.62 18.63 39.70
C ILE A 4 10.74 19.03 38.52
N LYS A 5 11.32 19.60 37.47
CA LYS A 5 10.55 19.96 36.27
C LYS A 5 11.37 20.12 34.99
N LEU A 6 12.43 19.31 34.81
CA LEU A 6 13.25 19.38 33.59
C LEU A 6 13.59 18.03 32.93
N PHE A 7 13.13 16.90 33.47
CA PHE A 7 13.42 15.57 32.89
C PHE A 7 12.24 14.91 32.16
N PHE A 8 11.14 15.63 31.92
CA PHE A 8 9.97 15.08 31.21
C PHE A 8 9.77 15.64 29.79
N PHE A 9 10.70 16.44 29.27
CA PHE A 9 10.61 16.97 27.90
C PHE A 9 11.38 16.14 26.85
N PHE A 10 12.24 15.21 27.26
CA PHE A 10 13.01 14.37 26.31
C PHE A 10 12.29 13.09 25.88
N ALA A 11 11.25 12.66 26.61
CA ALA A 11 10.48 11.45 26.27
C ALA A 11 9.39 11.68 25.20
N LEU A 12 9.10 12.94 24.84
CA LEU A 12 8.03 13.29 23.90
C LEU A 12 8.49 13.32 22.43
N ILE A 13 9.80 13.16 22.16
CA ILE A 13 10.36 13.19 20.80
C ILE A 13 10.59 11.77 20.24
N LEU A 14 10.34 10.71 21.02
CA LEU A 14 10.64 9.32 20.64
C LEU A 14 9.44 8.53 20.05
N SER A 15 8.30 9.16 19.81
CA SER A 15 7.06 8.40 19.49
C SER A 15 6.41 8.70 18.14
N VAL A 16 7.10 9.32 17.17
CA VAL A 16 6.55 9.46 15.80
C VAL A 16 7.60 9.26 14.72
N SER A 17 8.33 8.16 14.81
CA SER A 17 8.84 7.49 13.62
C SER A 17 8.34 6.05 13.65
N ALA A 18 7.01 5.89 13.72
CA ALA A 18 6.41 4.80 12.96
C ALA A 18 6.85 5.08 11.52
N ALA A 19 7.95 4.46 11.10
CA ALA A 19 8.38 4.50 9.73
C ALA A 19 7.14 4.13 8.92
N CYS A 20 6.59 5.12 8.22
CA CYS A 20 5.53 4.90 7.26
C CYS A 20 6.15 4.00 6.20
N ASN A 21 6.11 2.68 6.43
CA ASN A 21 6.45 1.68 5.46
C ASN A 21 5.29 1.71 4.46
N GLN A 22 5.27 2.76 3.66
CA GLN A 22 4.30 2.93 2.60
C GLN A 22 4.55 1.75 1.67
N PRO A 23 3.59 0.84 1.51
CA PRO A 23 3.78 -0.33 0.66
C PRO A 23 4.21 0.15 -0.72
N SER A 24 5.21 -0.54 -1.28
CA SER A 24 5.67 -0.22 -2.62
C SER A 24 4.54 -0.50 -3.61
N VAL A 25 4.64 0.09 -4.80
CA VAL A 25 3.69 -0.23 -5.88
C VAL A 25 3.68 -1.74 -6.17
N GLU A 26 4.82 -2.40 -5.99
CA GLU A 26 4.97 -3.85 -6.15
C GLU A 26 4.15 -4.62 -5.12
N ASP A 27 4.26 -4.27 -3.82
CA ASP A 27 3.51 -4.91 -2.75
C ASP A 27 1.99 -4.74 -2.93
N GLU A 28 1.55 -3.54 -3.34
CA GLU A 28 0.13 -3.25 -3.58
C GLU A 28 -0.42 -4.04 -4.77
N VAL A 29 0.37 -4.21 -5.84
CA VAL A 29 -0.04 -5.00 -7.01
C VAL A 29 -0.05 -6.50 -6.69
N ASP A 30 0.94 -7.00 -5.96
CA ASP A 30 0.99 -8.41 -5.55
C ASP A 30 -0.21 -8.78 -4.65
N GLU A 31 -0.63 -7.90 -3.73
CA GLU A 31 -1.84 -8.09 -2.93
C GLU A 31 -3.10 -8.24 -3.82
N VAL A 32 -3.20 -7.42 -4.87
CA VAL A 32 -4.33 -7.51 -5.81
C VAL A 32 -4.26 -8.80 -6.64
N CYS A 33 -3.05 -9.23 -7.02
CA CYS A 33 -2.85 -10.49 -7.73
C CYS A 33 -3.27 -11.70 -6.88
N GLU A 34 -2.90 -11.72 -5.60
CA GLU A 34 -3.35 -12.75 -4.67
C GLU A 34 -4.87 -12.70 -4.47
N CYS A 35 -5.45 -11.51 -4.37
CA CYS A 35 -6.89 -11.33 -4.31
C CYS A 35 -7.59 -11.96 -5.53
N ILE A 36 -7.11 -11.69 -6.75
CA ILE A 36 -7.68 -12.24 -7.99
C ILE A 36 -7.56 -13.77 -8.03
N LYS A 37 -6.41 -14.32 -7.63
CA LYS A 37 -6.17 -15.78 -7.60
C LYS A 37 -7.05 -16.50 -6.58
N ASN A 38 -7.28 -15.89 -5.42
CA ASN A 38 -8.08 -16.45 -4.34
C ASN A 38 -9.58 -16.12 -4.47
N ALA A 39 -9.98 -15.34 -5.47
CA ALA A 39 -11.37 -15.00 -5.69
C ALA A 39 -12.14 -16.20 -6.26
N GLU A 40 -12.86 -16.91 -5.39
CA GLU A 40 -13.72 -18.05 -5.77
C GLU A 40 -15.03 -17.61 -6.47
N SER A 41 -15.31 -16.31 -6.51
CA SER A 41 -16.55 -15.75 -7.07
C SER A 41 -16.29 -14.50 -7.93
N GLU A 42 -17.21 -14.23 -8.84
CA GLU A 42 -17.15 -13.03 -9.69
C GLU A 42 -17.19 -11.74 -8.87
N ALA A 43 -18.03 -11.69 -7.82
CA ALA A 43 -18.06 -10.56 -6.90
C ALA A 43 -16.73 -10.37 -6.16
N GLY A 44 -16.03 -11.45 -5.81
CA GLY A 44 -14.68 -11.39 -5.25
C GLY A 44 -13.68 -10.78 -6.22
N ARG A 45 -13.69 -11.20 -7.49
CA ARG A 45 -12.85 -10.61 -8.54
C ARG A 45 -13.14 -9.13 -8.74
N ASP A 46 -14.40 -8.72 -8.73
CA ASP A 46 -14.78 -7.31 -8.89
C ASP A 46 -14.22 -6.44 -7.76
N VAL A 47 -14.20 -6.94 -6.53
CA VAL A 47 -13.56 -6.25 -5.38
C VAL A 47 -12.06 -6.12 -5.59
N CYS A 48 -11.39 -7.16 -6.09
CA CYS A 48 -9.96 -7.11 -6.42
C CYS A 48 -9.68 -6.11 -7.55
N MET A 49 -10.51 -6.09 -8.59
CA MET A 49 -10.41 -5.12 -9.69
C MET A 49 -10.67 -3.68 -9.22
N ALA A 50 -11.55 -3.48 -8.25
CA ALA A 50 -11.76 -2.18 -7.63
C ALA A 50 -10.53 -1.70 -6.84
N LYS A 51 -9.85 -2.60 -6.11
CA LYS A 51 -8.54 -2.30 -5.48
C LYS A 51 -7.50 -1.93 -6.54
N MET A 52 -7.47 -2.66 -7.65
CA MET A 52 -6.56 -2.37 -8.77
C MET A 52 -6.75 -0.96 -9.35
N LYS A 53 -8.00 -0.56 -9.53
CA LYS A 53 -8.34 0.77 -10.03
C LYS A 53 -7.87 1.88 -9.07
N LYS A 54 -7.91 1.63 -7.76
CA LYS A 54 -7.37 2.57 -6.77
C LYS A 54 -5.85 2.72 -6.89
N ILE A 55 -5.11 1.62 -7.05
CA ILE A 55 -3.66 1.64 -7.27
C ILE A 55 -3.33 2.36 -8.58
N SER A 56 -4.02 2.01 -9.67
CA SER A 56 -3.82 2.66 -10.96
C SER A 56 -4.06 4.17 -10.91
N ASN A 57 -5.07 4.61 -10.16
CA ASN A 57 -5.33 6.04 -9.96
C ASN A 57 -4.27 6.72 -9.07
N LYS A 58 -3.75 6.01 -8.05
CA LYS A 58 -2.69 6.50 -7.15
C LYS A 58 -1.40 6.76 -7.92
N TYR A 59 -1.08 5.92 -8.90
CA TYR A 59 0.12 6.01 -9.73
C TYR A 59 -0.16 6.57 -11.14
N ALA A 60 -1.33 7.16 -11.40
CA ALA A 60 -1.71 7.63 -12.74
C ALA A 60 -0.79 8.72 -13.32
N PHE A 61 -0.11 9.46 -12.45
CA PHE A 61 0.83 10.54 -12.81
C PHE A 61 2.30 10.08 -12.82
N ASP A 62 2.54 8.80 -12.53
CA ASP A 62 3.85 8.17 -12.59
C ASP A 62 3.88 7.16 -13.76
N PRO A 63 4.44 7.54 -14.92
CA PRO A 63 4.42 6.69 -16.11
C PRO A 63 5.22 5.40 -15.93
N GLU A 64 6.28 5.41 -15.11
CA GLU A 64 7.11 4.23 -14.84
C GLU A 64 6.36 3.24 -13.96
N ALA A 65 5.74 3.73 -12.87
CA ALA A 65 4.90 2.89 -12.02
C ALA A 65 3.67 2.37 -12.78
N ALA A 66 3.06 3.18 -13.65
CA ALA A 66 1.90 2.76 -14.45
C ALA A 66 2.23 1.65 -15.46
N GLU A 67 3.41 1.66 -16.06
CA GLU A 67 3.90 0.58 -16.93
C GLU A 67 4.17 -0.70 -16.12
N ASP A 68 4.82 -0.60 -14.96
CA ASP A 68 5.12 -1.74 -14.10
C ASP A 68 3.84 -2.42 -13.58
N ILE A 69 2.88 -1.61 -13.12
CA ILE A 69 1.53 -2.03 -12.72
C ILE A 69 0.86 -2.83 -13.84
N LYS A 70 0.87 -2.31 -15.07
CA LYS A 70 0.22 -2.97 -16.23
C LYS A 70 0.89 -4.29 -16.57
N LYS A 71 2.22 -4.35 -16.49
CA LYS A 71 3.00 -5.54 -16.80
C LYS A 71 2.69 -6.66 -15.80
N ARG A 72 2.80 -6.36 -14.50
CA ARG A 72 2.51 -7.32 -13.44
C ARG A 72 1.06 -7.80 -13.45
N LEU A 73 0.11 -6.91 -13.67
CA LEU A 73 -1.30 -7.28 -13.82
C LEU A 73 -1.54 -8.33 -14.92
N LYS A 74 -0.85 -8.21 -16.05
CA LYS A 74 -0.97 -9.20 -17.13
C LYS A 74 -0.43 -10.56 -16.73
N GLU A 75 0.56 -10.61 -15.84
CA GLU A 75 1.09 -11.86 -15.28
C GLU A 75 0.14 -12.46 -14.24
N CYS A 76 -0.70 -11.63 -13.62
CA CYS A 76 -1.65 -12.04 -12.60
C CYS A 76 -3.05 -12.41 -13.13
N ALA A 77 -3.42 -11.93 -14.31
CA ALA A 77 -4.70 -12.27 -14.93
C ALA A 77 -4.76 -13.78 -15.18
N PRO A 78 -5.81 -14.49 -14.71
CA PRO A 78 -5.97 -15.90 -15.00
C PRO A 78 -6.12 -16.09 -16.52
N LYS A 79 -5.41 -17.08 -17.08
CA LYS A 79 -5.51 -17.48 -18.49
C LYS A 79 -6.92 -17.96 -18.83
#